data_AF-A0A1I2YPJ2-F1
#
_entry.id   AF-A0A1I2YPJ2-F1
#
_cell.length_a   1.000
_cell.length_b   1.000
_cell.length_c   1.000
_cell.angle_alpha   90.00
_cell.angle_beta   90.00
_cell.angle_gamma   90.00
#
_symmetry.space_group_name_H-M   'P 1'
#
loop_
_entity.id
_entity.type
_entity.pdbx_description
1 polymer ?
#
loop_
_entity_poly.entity_id
_entity_poly.type
_entity_poly.pdbx_seq_one_letter_code
_entity_poly.pdbx_strand_id
1 'polypeptide(L)'
;MQNKLTPHPDLPIDSPTEERIRAAVAHYGESVVIDNSVALLRAKNAGKDFLLYAGGRHALGILEGAPALYWPELWGARALLHVWGEQAAPYIVVGLNNQAWRVREMCAKVVLLRGLQVVPKLVRLTTDEHPRVRAAALHALADQGTTANIATIEVRLRDPDKEVRRAAQQARDAIRTRLKFTDPVPETSTETSAPETSAPETSTEA
;
A
#
# COMPACT_ATOMS: atom_id res chain seq x y z
N MET A 1 44.01 -9.64 5.16
CA MET A 1 43.31 -10.58 6.06
C MET A 1 41.81 -10.44 5.82
N GLN A 2 41.18 -11.36 5.09
CA GLN A 2 39.71 -11.40 5.02
C GLN A 2 39.17 -11.68 6.42
N ASN A 3 38.63 -10.65 7.06
CA ASN A 3 37.80 -10.81 8.25
C ASN A 3 36.46 -11.36 7.75
N LYS A 4 36.39 -12.67 7.44
CA LYS A 4 35.14 -13.33 7.07
C LYS A 4 34.21 -13.17 8.25
N LEU A 5 33.27 -12.24 8.13
CA LEU A 5 32.18 -12.12 9.06
C LEU A 5 31.49 -13.47 9.06
N THR A 6 31.58 -14.20 10.17
CA THR A 6 30.86 -15.45 10.34
C THR A 6 29.49 -15.04 10.90
N PRO A 7 28.42 -15.06 10.09
CA PRO A 7 27.08 -14.81 10.62
C PRO A 7 26.79 -15.79 11.75
N HIS A 8 25.89 -15.44 12.66
CA HIS A 8 25.40 -16.42 13.62
C HIS A 8 24.91 -17.66 12.84
N PRO A 9 25.38 -18.88 13.18
CA PRO A 9 25.21 -20.08 12.35
C PRO A 9 23.74 -20.42 12.07
N ASP A 10 22.83 -19.95 12.92
CA ASP A 10 21.40 -20.22 12.86
C ASP A 10 20.58 -19.15 12.10
N LEU A 11 21.22 -18.19 11.43
CA LEU A 11 20.49 -17.18 10.65
C LEU A 11 19.89 -17.80 9.38
N PRO A 12 18.56 -17.72 9.16
CA PRO A 12 17.90 -18.34 8.02
C PRO A 12 18.08 -17.52 6.72
N ILE A 13 19.32 -17.21 6.32
CA ILE A 13 19.64 -16.24 5.25
C ILE A 13 19.11 -16.62 3.85
N ASP A 14 18.85 -17.91 3.64
CA ASP A 14 18.32 -18.47 2.40
C ASP A 14 16.79 -18.63 2.42
N SER A 15 16.16 -18.43 3.58
CA SER A 15 14.71 -18.50 3.71
C SER A 15 13.99 -17.31 3.07
N PRO A 16 12.71 -17.47 2.70
CA PRO A 16 11.85 -16.37 2.29
C PRO A 16 11.86 -15.20 3.29
N THR A 17 11.63 -13.98 2.79
CA THR A 17 11.70 -12.77 3.63
C THR A 17 10.79 -12.85 4.85
N GLU A 18 9.56 -13.35 4.70
CA GLU A 18 8.61 -13.48 5.81
C GLU A 18 9.17 -14.36 6.94
N GLU A 19 9.71 -15.53 6.59
CA GLU A 19 10.28 -16.47 7.56
C GLU A 19 11.48 -15.85 8.28
N ARG A 20 12.34 -15.12 7.54
CA ARG A 20 13.46 -14.39 8.15
C ARG A 20 12.99 -13.32 9.14
N ILE A 21 11.98 -12.53 8.78
CA ILE A 21 11.44 -11.51 9.69
C ILE A 21 10.76 -12.15 10.90
N ARG A 22 10.04 -13.27 10.72
CA ARG A 22 9.45 -14.03 11.82
C ARG A 22 10.52 -14.57 12.78
N ALA A 23 11.62 -15.10 12.26
CA ALA A 23 12.76 -15.53 13.06
C ALA A 23 13.43 -14.36 13.79
N ALA A 24 13.53 -13.19 13.15
CA ALA A 24 14.01 -11.97 13.80
C ALA A 24 13.11 -11.54 14.97
N VAL A 25 11.79 -11.65 14.81
CA VAL A 25 10.82 -11.32 15.87
C VAL A 25 10.95 -12.32 17.03
N ALA A 26 11.13 -13.60 16.75
CA ALA A 26 11.36 -14.61 17.79
C ALA A 26 12.66 -14.35 18.57
N HIS A 27 13.68 -13.78 17.93
CA HIS A 27 14.97 -13.52 18.54
C HIS A 27 15.05 -12.18 19.29
N TYR A 28 14.54 -11.09 18.71
CA TYR A 28 14.66 -9.74 19.25
C TYR A 28 13.38 -9.18 19.89
N GLY A 29 12.23 -9.79 19.62
CA GLY A 29 10.92 -9.22 19.92
C GLY A 29 10.43 -8.25 18.83
N GLU A 30 9.11 -8.11 18.74
CA GLU A 30 8.43 -7.36 17.68
C GLU A 30 8.84 -5.87 17.63
N SER A 31 8.83 -5.19 18.79
CA SER A 31 9.19 -3.76 18.86
C SER A 31 10.59 -3.49 18.32
N VAL A 32 11.58 -4.32 18.68
CA VAL A 32 12.97 -4.15 18.26
C VAL A 32 13.11 -4.38 16.76
N VAL A 33 12.41 -5.38 16.20
CA VAL A 33 12.39 -5.62 14.75
C VAL A 33 11.78 -4.45 13.99
N ILE A 34 10.71 -3.84 14.51
CA ILE A 34 10.10 -2.67 13.90
C ILE A 34 11.07 -1.48 13.93
N ASP A 35 11.69 -1.21 15.08
CA ASP A 35 12.65 -0.10 15.23
C ASP A 35 13.88 -0.27 14.33
N ASN A 36 14.38 -1.49 14.21
CA ASN A 36 15.48 -1.83 13.31
C ASN A 36 15.07 -1.72 11.83
N SER A 37 13.85 -2.12 11.47
CA SER A 37 13.30 -1.95 10.12
C SER A 37 13.19 -0.46 9.75
N VAL A 38 12.73 0.37 10.69
CA VAL A 38 12.68 1.83 10.56
C VAL A 38 14.09 2.41 10.48
N ALA A 39 15.04 1.92 11.26
CA ALA A 39 16.44 2.35 11.17
C ALA A 39 17.00 2.11 9.77
N LEU A 40 16.83 0.89 9.22
CA LEU A 40 17.24 0.57 7.85
C LEU A 40 16.57 1.46 6.81
N LEU A 41 15.24 1.66 6.88
CA LEU A 41 14.49 2.55 5.98
C LEU A 41 15.05 3.99 5.97
N ARG A 42 15.63 4.43 7.07
CA ARG A 42 16.22 5.76 7.25
C ARG A 42 17.71 5.81 6.91
N ALA A 43 18.23 4.80 6.22
CA ALA A 43 19.66 4.62 5.95
C ALA A 43 20.54 4.61 7.21
N LYS A 44 19.99 4.19 8.36
CA LYS A 44 20.73 4.03 9.61
C LYS A 44 21.18 2.59 9.80
N ASN A 45 22.25 2.42 10.57
CA ASN A 45 22.73 1.10 10.96
C ASN A 45 21.73 0.44 11.92
N ALA A 46 21.35 -0.81 11.64
CA ALA A 46 20.50 -1.65 12.49
C ALA A 46 21.23 -2.90 13.01
N GLY A 47 22.57 -2.95 12.85
CA GLY A 47 23.38 -4.12 13.19
C GLY A 47 23.49 -5.12 12.03
N LYS A 48 24.60 -5.88 12.02
CA LYS A 48 24.94 -6.81 10.93
C LYS A 48 23.94 -7.97 10.85
N ASP A 49 23.52 -8.49 12.00
CA ASP A 49 22.59 -9.62 12.07
C ASP A 49 21.19 -9.23 11.59
N PHE A 50 20.70 -8.05 11.98
CA PHE A 50 19.42 -7.56 11.48
C PHE A 50 19.47 -7.26 9.97
N LEU A 51 20.60 -6.74 9.47
CA LEU A 51 20.77 -6.57 8.03
C LEU A 51 20.63 -7.91 7.29
N LEU A 52 21.14 -9.00 7.85
CA LEU A 52 20.97 -10.35 7.32
C LEU A 52 19.52 -10.86 7.46
N TYR A 53 18.84 -10.60 8.58
CA TYR A 53 17.41 -10.91 8.70
C TYR A 53 16.56 -10.17 7.66
N ALA A 54 16.86 -8.90 7.34
CA ALA A 54 16.10 -8.11 6.39
C ALA A 54 16.47 -8.41 4.91
N GLY A 55 17.77 -8.55 4.62
CA GLY A 55 18.31 -8.71 3.27
C GLY A 55 18.67 -10.13 2.83
N GLY A 56 18.78 -11.09 3.75
CA GLY A 56 19.14 -12.48 3.48
C GLY A 56 20.52 -12.60 2.85
N ARG A 57 20.69 -13.56 1.93
CA ARG A 57 21.95 -13.75 1.19
C ARG A 57 22.49 -12.48 0.50
N HIS A 58 21.63 -11.55 0.09
CA HIS A 58 22.09 -10.30 -0.53
C HIS A 58 22.76 -9.35 0.47
N ALA A 59 22.33 -9.38 1.74
CA ALA A 59 22.98 -8.60 2.79
C ALA A 59 24.39 -9.12 3.09
N LEU A 60 24.64 -10.43 2.93
CA LEU A 60 25.99 -10.99 3.08
C LEU A 60 26.98 -10.33 2.11
N GLY A 61 26.59 -10.13 0.85
CA GLY A 61 27.45 -9.45 -0.13
C GLY A 61 27.81 -8.02 0.30
N ILE A 62 26.88 -7.28 0.92
CA ILE A 62 27.17 -5.94 1.48
C ILE A 62 28.15 -6.05 2.65
N LEU A 63 27.98 -7.04 3.54
CA LEU A 63 28.89 -7.29 4.65
C LEU A 63 30.28 -7.74 4.20
N GLU A 64 30.39 -8.32 3.00
CA GLU A 64 31.63 -8.67 2.32
C GLU A 64 32.25 -7.53 1.49
N GLY A 65 31.63 -6.34 1.51
CA GLY A 65 32.19 -5.11 0.94
C GLY A 65 31.52 -4.60 -0.34
N ALA A 66 30.42 -5.21 -0.79
CA ALA A 66 29.64 -4.66 -1.89
C ALA A 66 28.97 -3.33 -1.49
N PRO A 67 28.81 -2.37 -2.41
CA PRO A 67 28.14 -1.11 -2.11
C PRO A 67 26.67 -1.35 -1.75
N ALA A 68 26.23 -0.76 -0.64
CA ALA A 68 24.87 -0.96 -0.13
C ALA A 68 23.78 -0.34 -1.01
N LEU A 69 24.06 0.81 -1.64
CA LEU A 69 23.07 1.60 -2.39
C LEU A 69 21.79 1.81 -1.54
N TYR A 70 20.61 1.72 -2.15
CA TYR A 70 19.32 1.81 -1.46
C TYR A 70 18.80 0.48 -0.88
N TRP A 71 19.59 -0.60 -0.96
CA TRP A 71 19.11 -1.93 -0.58
C TRP A 71 18.70 -2.04 0.89
N PRO A 72 19.47 -1.54 1.87
CA PRO A 72 19.05 -1.56 3.26
C PRO A 72 17.71 -0.84 3.48
N GLU A 73 17.53 0.32 2.86
CA GLU A 73 16.30 1.12 2.99
C GLU A 73 15.09 0.36 2.45
N LEU A 74 15.25 -0.26 1.28
CA LEU A 74 14.23 -1.11 0.66
C LEU A 74 13.89 -2.31 1.54
N TRP A 75 14.90 -2.95 2.14
CA TRP A 75 14.68 -4.11 3.01
C TRP A 75 14.00 -3.72 4.33
N GLY A 76 14.33 -2.56 4.88
CA GLY A 76 13.63 -1.97 6.03
C GLY A 76 12.14 -1.73 5.73
N ALA A 77 11.81 -1.08 4.61
CA ALA A 77 10.42 -0.92 4.19
C ALA A 77 9.72 -2.27 3.94
N ARG A 78 10.40 -3.23 3.30
CA ARG A 78 9.84 -4.56 3.02
C ARG A 78 9.58 -5.37 4.28
N ALA A 79 10.45 -5.28 5.29
CA ALA A 79 10.25 -5.95 6.56
C ALA A 79 8.92 -5.54 7.21
N LEU A 80 8.53 -4.27 7.06
CA LEU A 80 7.27 -3.72 7.58
C LEU A 80 6.00 -4.27 6.90
N LEU A 81 6.13 -5.06 5.83
CA LEU A 81 5.04 -5.90 5.30
C LEU A 81 4.75 -7.11 6.19
N HIS A 82 5.74 -7.60 6.92
CA HIS A 82 5.68 -8.84 7.72
C HIS A 82 5.59 -8.59 9.22
N VAL A 83 5.96 -7.40 9.68
CA VAL A 83 5.90 -6.96 11.08
C VAL A 83 5.42 -5.51 11.12
N TRP A 84 4.63 -5.10 12.11
CA TRP A 84 4.05 -3.75 12.10
C TRP A 84 3.81 -3.16 13.48
N GLY A 85 4.05 -1.86 13.56
CA GLY A 85 3.57 -1.03 14.66
C GLY A 85 3.35 0.39 14.16
N GLU A 86 2.35 1.09 14.71
CA GLU A 86 1.93 2.42 14.27
C GLU A 86 3.06 3.46 14.31
N GLN A 87 4.07 3.26 15.17
CA GLN A 87 5.27 4.11 15.21
C GLN A 87 6.07 4.10 13.90
N ALA A 88 5.90 3.09 13.03
CA ALA A 88 6.55 3.01 11.73
C ALA A 88 5.86 3.88 10.67
N ALA A 89 4.58 4.25 10.86
CA ALA A 89 3.79 4.93 9.85
C ALA A 89 4.42 6.25 9.36
N PRO A 90 4.90 7.17 10.22
CA PRO A 90 5.53 8.41 9.75
C PRO A 90 6.72 8.17 8.81
N TYR A 91 7.49 7.11 9.04
CA TYR A 91 8.68 6.79 8.26
C TYR A 91 8.34 6.19 6.90
N ILE A 92 7.31 5.34 6.81
CA ILE A 92 6.76 4.88 5.52
C ILE A 92 6.25 6.07 4.71
N VAL A 93 5.56 7.02 5.36
CA VAL A 93 5.00 8.21 4.72
C VAL A 93 6.10 9.18 4.23
N VAL A 94 7.25 9.21 4.90
CA VAL A 94 8.46 9.90 4.42
C VAL A 94 9.09 9.14 3.24
N GLY A 95 9.15 7.81 3.32
CA GLY A 95 9.72 6.93 2.29
C GLY A 95 9.05 7.01 0.91
N LEU A 96 7.80 7.48 0.84
CA LEU A 96 7.13 7.83 -0.43
C LEU A 96 7.84 8.93 -1.24
N ASN A 97 8.79 9.67 -0.64
CA ASN A 97 9.62 10.67 -1.30
C ASN A 97 11.08 10.22 -1.48
N ASN A 98 11.40 8.95 -1.22
CA ASN A 98 12.79 8.47 -1.29
C ASN A 98 13.36 8.62 -2.71
N GLN A 99 14.66 8.91 -2.81
CA GLN A 99 15.36 9.08 -4.08
C GLN A 99 15.31 7.80 -4.94
N ALA A 100 15.36 6.63 -4.31
CA ALA A 100 15.26 5.35 -4.99
C ALA A 100 13.79 4.98 -5.25
N TRP A 101 13.43 4.83 -6.53
CA TRP A 101 12.07 4.47 -6.94
C TRP A 101 11.58 3.15 -6.32
N ARG A 102 12.48 2.18 -6.07
CA ARG A 102 12.13 0.91 -5.43
C ARG A 102 11.67 1.10 -3.98
N VAL A 103 12.26 2.05 -3.26
CA VAL A 103 11.84 2.38 -1.89
C VAL A 103 10.48 3.08 -1.93
N ARG A 104 10.25 4.01 -2.87
CA ARG A 104 8.93 4.64 -3.07
C ARG A 104 7.84 3.60 -3.37
N GLU A 105 8.10 2.69 -4.30
CA GLU A 105 7.20 1.58 -4.65
C GLU A 105 6.89 0.72 -3.41
N MET A 106 7.92 0.32 -2.66
CA MET A 106 7.75 -0.51 -1.47
C MET A 106 6.94 0.21 -0.39
N CYS A 107 7.22 1.49 -0.15
CA CYS A 107 6.44 2.28 0.81
C CYS A 107 4.98 2.42 0.39
N ALA A 108 4.69 2.59 -0.90
CA ALA A 108 3.31 2.61 -1.40
C ALA A 108 2.59 1.26 -1.18
N LYS A 109 3.31 0.13 -1.31
CA LYS A 109 2.77 -1.21 -0.98
C LYS A 109 2.49 -1.36 0.51
N VAL A 110 3.37 -0.88 1.38
CA VAL A 110 3.15 -0.89 2.83
C VAL A 110 1.96 0.00 3.20
N VAL A 111 1.84 1.19 2.59
CA VAL A 111 0.69 2.09 2.76
C VAL A 111 -0.63 1.38 2.46
N LEU A 112 -0.69 0.65 1.34
CA LEU A 112 -1.88 -0.11 0.96
C LEU A 112 -2.17 -1.24 1.98
N LEU A 113 -1.18 -2.06 2.29
CA LEU A 113 -1.36 -3.21 3.19
C LEU A 113 -1.78 -2.78 4.61
N ARG A 114 -1.27 -1.64 5.09
CA ARG A 114 -1.49 -1.13 6.44
C ARG A 114 -2.60 -0.08 6.52
N GLY A 115 -3.27 0.24 5.40
CA GLY A 115 -4.38 1.20 5.39
C GLY A 115 -4.00 2.63 5.78
N LEU A 116 -2.75 3.05 5.56
CA LEU A 116 -2.27 4.37 6.00
C LEU A 116 -2.89 5.48 5.15
N GLN A 117 -3.69 6.35 5.75
CA GLN A 117 -4.42 7.39 5.01
C GLN A 117 -3.49 8.52 4.54
N VAL A 118 -3.01 8.44 3.29
CA VAL A 118 -2.06 9.40 2.71
C VAL A 118 -2.37 9.80 1.26
N VAL A 119 -3.66 9.95 0.96
CA VAL A 119 -4.20 10.29 -0.37
C VAL A 119 -3.40 11.39 -1.10
N PRO A 120 -3.06 12.56 -0.50
CA PRO A 120 -2.32 13.61 -1.23
C PRO A 120 -0.94 13.15 -1.74
N LYS A 121 -0.25 12.29 -0.97
CA LYS A 121 1.06 11.75 -1.37
C LYS A 121 0.92 10.69 -2.44
N LEU A 122 -0.11 9.85 -2.37
CA LEU A 122 -0.40 8.85 -3.40
C LEU A 122 -0.78 9.50 -4.73
N VAL A 123 -1.59 10.55 -4.71
CA VAL A 123 -1.92 11.36 -5.89
C VAL A 123 -0.66 11.89 -6.57
N ARG A 124 0.31 12.41 -5.82
CA ARG A 124 1.59 12.83 -6.40
C ARG A 124 2.36 11.66 -7.05
N LEU A 125 2.32 10.48 -6.46
CA LEU A 125 3.01 9.30 -7.01
C LEU A 125 2.36 8.74 -8.28
N THR A 126 1.10 9.09 -8.60
CA THR A 126 0.51 8.70 -9.90
C THR A 126 1.17 9.41 -11.08
N THR A 127 2.05 10.39 -10.85
CA THR A 127 2.87 11.05 -11.88
C THR A 127 4.36 10.74 -11.72
N ASP A 128 4.74 9.73 -10.92
CA ASP A 128 6.14 9.33 -10.75
C ASP A 128 6.77 8.91 -12.09
N GLU A 129 8.07 9.18 -12.26
CA GLU A 129 8.83 8.79 -13.46
C GLU A 129 8.75 7.28 -13.71
N HIS A 130 8.72 6.48 -12.64
CA HIS A 130 8.82 5.04 -12.74
C HIS A 130 7.43 4.39 -12.76
N PRO A 131 7.08 3.59 -13.79
CA PRO A 131 5.74 3.02 -13.96
C PRO A 131 5.29 2.17 -12.77
N ARG A 132 6.22 1.40 -12.18
CA ARG A 132 5.93 0.59 -10.98
C ARG A 132 5.48 1.41 -9.77
N VAL A 133 6.02 2.62 -9.60
CA VAL A 133 5.61 3.52 -8.51
C VAL A 133 4.22 4.09 -8.82
N ARG A 134 3.96 4.50 -10.07
CA ARG A 134 2.62 4.94 -10.50
C ARG A 134 1.55 3.86 -10.25
N ALA A 135 1.82 2.62 -10.64
CA ALA A 135 0.91 1.49 -10.44
C ALA A 135 0.66 1.22 -8.94
N ALA A 136 1.72 1.19 -8.12
CA ALA A 136 1.58 1.00 -6.68
C ALA A 136 0.73 2.11 -6.01
N ALA A 137 0.89 3.36 -6.45
CA ALA A 137 0.10 4.48 -5.96
C ALA A 137 -1.38 4.35 -6.34
N LEU A 138 -1.67 3.92 -7.57
CA LEU A 138 -3.04 3.67 -8.03
C LEU A 138 -3.71 2.55 -7.24
N HIS A 139 -3.00 1.45 -6.97
CA HIS A 139 -3.53 0.38 -6.12
C HIS A 139 -3.85 0.88 -4.70
N ALA A 140 -3.00 1.71 -4.09
CA ALA A 140 -3.29 2.30 -2.79
C ALA A 140 -4.48 3.29 -2.85
N LEU A 141 -4.61 4.07 -3.93
CA LEU A 141 -5.77 4.97 -4.13
C LEU A 141 -7.08 4.21 -4.37
N ALA A 142 -7.06 2.97 -4.85
CA ALA A 142 -8.28 2.17 -4.97
C ALA A 142 -9.00 2.05 -3.61
N ASP A 143 -8.22 1.86 -2.55
CA ASP A 143 -8.71 1.69 -1.18
C ASP A 143 -9.02 3.03 -0.49
N GLN A 144 -8.16 4.03 -0.67
CA GLN A 144 -8.23 5.29 0.10
C GLN A 144 -8.91 6.45 -0.65
N GLY A 145 -8.96 6.39 -1.98
CA GLY A 145 -9.42 7.49 -2.82
C GLY A 145 -10.92 7.76 -2.68
N THR A 146 -11.31 8.98 -3.04
CA THR A 146 -12.72 9.40 -3.10
C THR A 146 -13.10 9.80 -4.53
N THR A 147 -14.34 10.23 -4.75
CA THR A 147 -14.76 10.79 -6.05
C THR A 147 -13.84 11.90 -6.55
N ALA A 148 -13.26 12.69 -5.65
CA ALA A 148 -12.31 13.76 -5.97
C ALA A 148 -11.03 13.25 -6.69
N ASN A 149 -10.68 11.97 -6.52
CA ASN A 149 -9.49 11.38 -7.13
C ASN A 149 -9.76 10.76 -8.52
N ILE A 150 -11.03 10.57 -8.91
CA ILE A 150 -11.39 9.86 -10.15
C ILE A 150 -10.78 10.54 -11.37
N ALA A 151 -10.90 11.86 -11.48
CA ALA A 151 -10.35 12.60 -12.63
C ALA A 151 -8.83 12.40 -12.76
N THR A 152 -8.10 12.45 -11.64
CA THR A 152 -6.65 12.18 -11.64
C THR A 152 -6.32 10.75 -12.08
N ILE A 153 -7.09 9.77 -11.61
CA ILE A 153 -6.91 8.36 -11.99
C ILE A 153 -7.22 8.14 -13.47
N GLU A 154 -8.25 8.77 -14.02
CA GLU A 154 -8.67 8.60 -15.42
C GLU A 154 -7.60 9.05 -16.41
N VAL A 155 -6.78 10.05 -16.08
CA VAL A 155 -5.63 10.42 -16.91
C VAL A 155 -4.66 9.24 -17.09
N ARG A 156 -4.55 8.34 -16.11
CA ARG A 156 -3.67 7.16 -16.17
C ARG A 156 -4.22 5.99 -16.97
N LEU A 157 -5.46 6.04 -17.45
CA LEU A 157 -6.00 5.05 -18.40
C LEU A 157 -5.29 5.10 -19.77
N ARG A 158 -4.57 6.19 -20.05
CA ARG A 158 -3.76 6.38 -21.26
C ARG A 158 -2.26 6.36 -21.00
N ASP A 159 -1.83 5.87 -19.82
CA ASP A 159 -0.40 5.75 -19.50
C ASP A 159 0.31 4.85 -20.53
N PRO A 160 1.57 5.16 -20.93
CA PRO A 160 2.32 4.30 -21.84
C PRO A 160 2.52 2.88 -21.30
N ASP A 161 2.62 2.72 -19.98
CA ASP A 161 2.81 1.42 -19.34
C ASP A 161 1.47 0.68 -19.16
N LYS A 162 1.44 -0.59 -19.59
CA LYS A 162 0.22 -1.42 -19.56
C LYS A 162 -0.27 -1.71 -18.14
N GLU A 163 0.64 -1.88 -17.17
CA GLU A 163 0.27 -2.19 -15.79
C GLU A 163 -0.30 -0.96 -15.12
N VAL A 164 0.22 0.23 -15.45
CA VAL A 164 -0.35 1.50 -14.97
C VAL A 164 -1.77 1.70 -15.48
N ARG A 165 -2.04 1.43 -16.77
CA ARG A 165 -3.42 1.49 -17.32
C ARG A 165 -4.36 0.53 -16.60
N ARG A 166 -3.91 -0.71 -16.35
CA ARG A 166 -4.67 -1.72 -15.60
C ARG A 166 -4.97 -1.26 -14.17
N ALA A 167 -3.95 -0.78 -13.46
CA ALA A 167 -4.10 -0.28 -12.09
C ALA A 167 -5.05 0.92 -12.03
N ALA A 168 -5.02 1.82 -13.01
CA ALA A 168 -5.91 2.97 -13.09
C ALA A 168 -7.37 2.54 -13.27
N GLN A 169 -7.63 1.59 -14.18
CA GLN A 169 -8.97 1.04 -14.38
C GLN A 169 -9.51 0.40 -13.10
N GLN A 170 -8.71 -0.44 -12.45
CA GLN A 170 -9.06 -1.11 -11.20
C GLN A 170 -9.33 -0.10 -10.08
N ALA A 171 -8.47 0.91 -9.92
CA ALA A 171 -8.63 1.92 -8.89
C ALA A 171 -9.92 2.74 -9.06
N ARG A 172 -10.21 3.16 -10.29
CA ARG A 172 -11.46 3.87 -10.62
C ARG A 172 -12.69 3.03 -10.29
N ASP A 173 -12.70 1.77 -10.70
CA ASP A 173 -13.85 0.89 -10.51
C ASP A 173 -14.04 0.55 -9.03
N ALA A 174 -12.95 0.33 -8.29
CA ALA A 174 -12.98 0.11 -6.85
C ALA A 174 -13.58 1.31 -6.11
N ILE A 175 -13.15 2.54 -6.41
CA ILE A 175 -13.69 3.76 -5.80
C ILE A 175 -15.18 3.90 -6.12
N ARG A 176 -15.58 3.76 -7.39
CA ARG A 176 -16.99 3.84 -7.80
C ARG A 176 -17.84 2.80 -7.10
N THR A 177 -17.34 1.57 -6.97
CA THR A 177 -18.05 0.47 -6.32
C THR A 177 -18.21 0.76 -4.84
N ARG A 178 -17.11 1.08 -4.13
CA ARG A 178 -17.12 1.37 -2.70
C ARG A 178 -18.09 2.50 -2.33
N LEU A 179 -18.13 3.58 -3.13
CA LEU A 179 -18.97 4.74 -2.85
C LEU A 179 -20.44 4.54 -3.22
N LYS A 180 -20.75 3.76 -4.28
CA LYS A 180 -22.15 3.35 -4.57
C LYS A 180 -22.78 2.56 -3.42
N PHE A 181 -21.98 1.86 -2.63
CA PHE A 181 -22.45 1.15 -1.43
C PHE A 181 -22.54 2.04 -0.18
N THR A 182 -22.00 3.26 -0.20
CA THR A 182 -22.04 4.20 0.93
C THR A 182 -23.20 5.19 0.82
N ASP A 183 -23.76 5.43 -0.37
CA ASP A 183 -24.98 6.22 -0.53
C ASP A 183 -26.19 5.44 0.04
N PRO A 184 -26.91 5.93 1.07
CA PRO A 184 -28.18 5.33 1.46
C PRO A 184 -29.18 5.51 0.32
N VAL A 185 -29.78 4.41 -0.14
CA VAL A 185 -30.96 4.47 -1.01
C VAL A 185 -32.01 5.30 -0.27
N PRO A 186 -32.47 6.45 -0.79
CA PRO A 186 -33.60 7.13 -0.18
C PRO A 186 -34.79 6.18 -0.31
N GLU A 187 -35.37 5.78 0.81
CA GLU A 187 -36.60 5.00 0.85
C GLU A 187 -37.64 5.71 -0.01
N THR A 188 -37.92 5.16 -1.19
CA THR A 188 -39.01 5.61 -2.03
C THR A 188 -40.31 5.17 -1.36
N SER A 189 -40.87 6.08 -0.56
CA SER A 189 -42.26 6.04 -0.11
C SER A 189 -43.17 6.04 -1.34
N THR A 190 -43.57 4.84 -1.74
CA THR A 190 -44.65 4.61 -2.69
C THR A 190 -45.95 4.74 -1.93
N GLU A 191 -46.46 5.96 -1.78
CA GLU A 191 -47.87 6.15 -1.45
C GLU A 191 -48.68 6.16 -2.74
N THR A 192 -49.34 5.02 -2.95
CA THR A 192 -50.35 4.71 -3.94
C THR A 192 -51.40 5.82 -4.05
N SER A 193 -51.50 6.44 -5.23
CA SER A 193 -52.69 7.19 -5.61
C SER A 193 -53.85 6.22 -5.86
N ALA A 194 -54.92 6.32 -5.08
CA ALA A 194 -56.20 5.68 -5.37
C ALA A 194 -56.90 6.40 -6.55
N PRO A 195 -57.57 5.69 -7.47
CA PRO A 195 -58.26 6.33 -8.58
C PRO A 195 -59.67 6.79 -8.18
N GLU A 196 -60.08 7.90 -8.80
CA GLU A 196 -61.44 8.44 -8.82
C GLU A 196 -62.46 7.37 -9.22
N THR A 197 -63.54 7.24 -8.43
CA THR A 197 -64.73 6.51 -8.84
C THR A 197 -65.79 7.51 -9.28
N SER A 198 -65.87 7.73 -10.58
CA SER A 198 -67.01 8.33 -11.26
C SER A 198 -67.97 7.21 -11.66
N ALA A 199 -69.25 7.34 -11.28
CA ALA A 199 -70.34 6.54 -11.81
C ALA A 199 -71.53 7.48 -12.14
N PRO A 200 -72.20 7.31 -13.29
CA PRO A 200 -73.27 8.18 -13.74
C PRO A 200 -74.68 7.66 -13.36
N GLU A 201 -75.59 8.63 -13.29
CA GLU A 201 -77.03 8.63 -13.63
C GLU A 201 -77.92 7.42 -13.29
N THR A 202 -78.99 7.71 -12.54
CA THR A 202 -80.33 7.19 -12.88
C THR A 202 -81.36 8.33 -12.73
N SER A 203 -82.09 8.56 -13.83
CA SER A 203 -83.24 9.44 -13.96
C SER A 203 -84.46 8.91 -13.18
N THR A 204 -85.43 9.81 -12.90
CA THR A 204 -86.85 9.66 -13.29
C THR A 204 -87.86 10.14 -12.23
N GLU A 205 -88.65 11.14 -12.67
CA GLU A 205 -90.07 11.47 -12.42
C GLU A 205 -90.62 12.11 -11.13
N ALA A 206 -91.49 13.09 -11.44
CA ALA A 206 -92.63 13.70 -10.75
C ALA A 206 -92.37 14.84 -9.74
#